data_AF-A0A7V4Y5G2-F1
#
_entry.id   AF-A0A7V4Y5G2-F1
#
_cell.length_a   1.000
_cell.length_b   1.000
_cell.length_c   1.000
_cell.angle_alpha   90.00
_cell.angle_beta   90.00
_cell.angle_gamma   90.00
#
_symmetry.space_group_name_H-M   'P 1'
#
loop_
_entity.id
_entity.type
_entity.pdbx_description
1 polymer ?
#
loop_
_entity_poly.entity_id
_entity_poly.type
_entity_poly.pdbx_seq_one_letter_code
_entity_poly.pdbx_strand_id
1 'polypeptide(L)'
;MTEDVKKQGRKNEEVQETVFVDRFTNGILDPSAPMLGPVKDGGHIVANTAPGCWGPMITPEIRGGHEVTIPVAVEGAEPGDAIAIFIKNITVTSLATASGNDRIIEGRFLGDPYVAGKCPQCGTLYPKTVIKGIGPQAVRCANCGAEASPFTFTN
;
A
#
# COMPACT_ATOMS: atom_id res chain seq x y z
N MET A 1 -45.14 6.08 8.75
CA MET A 1 -44.72 5.45 7.48
C MET A 1 -43.24 5.23 7.58
N THR A 2 -42.93 4.03 8.05
CA THR A 2 -41.62 3.41 8.23
C THR A 2 -41.01 3.01 6.88
N GLU A 3 -39.70 2.77 6.88
CA GLU A 3 -38.89 2.12 5.81
C GLU A 3 -38.63 3.08 4.61
N ASP A 4 -37.42 3.42 4.18
CA ASP A 4 -36.26 2.58 3.87
C ASP A 4 -34.96 3.42 3.90
N VAL A 5 -34.23 3.38 5.01
CA VAL A 5 -32.76 3.52 4.97
C VAL A 5 -32.19 2.21 5.50
N LYS A 6 -32.49 1.14 4.76
CA LYS A 6 -31.86 -0.16 4.97
C LYS A 6 -30.37 0.00 4.72
N LYS A 7 -29.61 -0.11 5.82
CA LYS A 7 -28.35 -0.85 5.93
C LYS A 7 -27.93 -1.47 4.59
N GLN A 8 -26.97 -0.85 3.90
CA GLN A 8 -26.09 -1.57 2.99
C GLN A 8 -25.18 -2.46 3.84
N GLY A 9 -25.79 -3.50 4.39
CA GLY A 9 -25.09 -4.57 5.08
C GLY A 9 -24.27 -5.35 4.06
N ARG A 10 -23.07 -5.75 4.51
CA ARG A 10 -22.25 -6.86 4.00
C ARG A 10 -22.90 -7.58 2.81
N LYS A 11 -22.47 -7.24 1.60
CA LYS A 11 -22.66 -8.14 0.46
C LYS A 11 -21.98 -9.43 0.89
N ASN A 12 -22.72 -10.53 1.01
CA ASN A 12 -22.13 -11.85 1.27
C ASN A 12 -21.18 -12.14 0.10
N GLU A 13 -19.91 -11.80 0.26
CA GLU A 13 -18.88 -12.24 -0.65
C GLU A 13 -18.77 -13.75 -0.48
N GLU A 14 -18.86 -14.47 -1.60
CA GLU A 14 -18.78 -15.92 -1.62
C GLU A 14 -17.43 -16.35 -1.03
N VAL A 15 -17.45 -17.29 -0.08
CA VAL A 15 -16.24 -17.80 0.58
C VAL A 15 -15.31 -18.40 -0.48
N GLN A 16 -14.05 -17.96 -0.49
CA GLN A 16 -13.10 -18.34 -1.53
C GLN A 16 -12.02 -19.27 -0.96
N GLU A 17 -11.68 -20.31 -1.72
CA GLU A 17 -10.53 -21.18 -1.42
C GLU A 17 -9.21 -20.42 -1.57
N THR A 18 -9.13 -19.48 -2.52
CA THR A 18 -7.94 -18.65 -2.74
C THR A 18 -8.31 -17.20 -3.00
N VAL A 19 -7.71 -16.28 -2.27
CA VAL A 19 -7.86 -14.83 -2.45
C VAL A 19 -6.56 -14.24 -2.98
N PHE A 20 -6.65 -13.48 -4.07
CA PHE A 20 -5.53 -12.72 -4.65
C PHE A 20 -5.60 -11.27 -4.22
N VAL A 21 -4.48 -10.71 -3.76
CA VAL A 21 -4.38 -9.33 -3.29
C VAL A 21 -3.29 -8.58 -4.03
N ASP A 22 -3.67 -7.56 -4.78
CA ASP A 22 -2.80 -6.71 -5.60
C ASP A 22 -3.05 -5.20 -5.37
N ARG A 23 -3.84 -4.87 -4.35
CA ARG A 23 -4.19 -3.49 -3.96
C ARG A 23 -3.64 -3.16 -2.57
N PHE A 24 -3.43 -1.87 -2.33
CA PHE A 24 -2.84 -1.36 -1.10
C PHE A 24 -3.80 -0.46 -0.31
N THR A 25 -3.49 -0.27 0.97
CA THR A 25 -4.32 0.49 1.92
C THR A 25 -4.26 2.00 1.75
N ASN A 26 -3.30 2.51 0.96
CA ASN A 26 -2.97 3.93 0.89
C ASN A 26 -2.49 4.48 2.24
N GLY A 27 -1.72 3.69 2.98
CA GLY A 27 -1.03 4.07 4.21
C GLY A 27 -1.88 4.09 5.49
N ILE A 28 -3.16 3.70 5.43
CA ILE A 28 -4.04 3.69 6.60
C ILE A 28 -4.77 2.35 6.70
N LEU A 29 -4.58 1.66 7.82
CA LEU A 29 -5.41 0.51 8.20
C LEU A 29 -6.64 1.02 8.96
N ASP A 30 -7.80 0.98 8.31
CA ASP A 30 -9.09 1.31 8.89
C ASP A 30 -9.93 0.03 9.05
N PRO A 31 -10.28 -0.39 10.28
CA PRO A 31 -11.15 -1.54 10.54
C PRO A 31 -12.54 -1.45 9.90
N SER A 32 -12.98 -0.24 9.55
CA SER A 32 -14.27 0.02 8.88
C SER A 32 -14.17 -0.04 7.36
N ALA A 33 -12.96 -0.03 6.80
CA ALA A 33 -12.75 -0.10 5.37
C ALA A 33 -13.01 -1.53 4.83
N PRO A 34 -13.41 -1.66 3.55
CA PRO A 34 -13.64 -2.97 2.95
C PRO A 34 -12.38 -3.85 2.97
N MET A 35 -12.58 -5.14 3.25
CA MET A 35 -11.57 -6.19 3.08
C MET A 35 -11.86 -6.97 1.79
N LEU A 36 -10.89 -7.74 1.31
CA LEU A 36 -11.10 -8.77 0.29
C LEU A 36 -11.57 -10.09 0.93
N GLY A 37 -12.15 -10.98 0.13
CA GLY A 37 -12.50 -12.33 0.58
C GLY A 37 -13.98 -12.44 0.93
N PRO A 38 -14.38 -13.24 1.94
CA PRO A 38 -13.53 -13.94 2.90
C PRO A 38 -12.79 -15.14 2.29
N VAL A 39 -11.57 -15.39 2.77
CA VAL A 39 -10.87 -16.65 2.53
C VAL A 39 -11.39 -17.72 3.49
N LYS A 40 -11.61 -18.93 2.99
CA LYS A 40 -11.99 -20.10 3.79
C LYS A 40 -10.92 -20.43 4.84
N ASP A 41 -11.31 -20.95 6.00
CA ASP A 41 -10.34 -21.58 6.91
C ASP A 41 -9.56 -22.71 6.21
N GLY A 42 -8.24 -22.70 6.36
CA GLY A 42 -7.31 -23.56 5.63
C GLY A 42 -7.05 -23.19 4.16
N GLY A 43 -7.70 -22.14 3.65
CA GLY A 43 -7.51 -21.63 2.28
C GLY A 43 -6.17 -20.88 2.09
N HIS A 44 -6.03 -20.19 0.95
CA HIS A 44 -4.78 -19.55 0.56
C HIS A 44 -4.96 -18.07 0.23
N ILE A 45 -3.96 -17.27 0.62
CA ILE A 45 -3.84 -15.89 0.21
C ILE A 45 -2.59 -15.76 -0.66
N VAL A 46 -2.73 -15.15 -1.84
CA VAL A 46 -1.62 -14.79 -2.72
C VAL A 46 -1.55 -13.28 -2.78
N ALA A 47 -0.53 -12.70 -2.15
CA ALA A 47 -0.40 -11.26 -2.01
C ALA A 47 0.82 -10.71 -2.76
N ASN A 48 0.59 -9.75 -3.65
CA ASN A 48 1.63 -8.92 -4.23
C ASN A 48 1.87 -7.74 -3.29
N THR A 49 2.95 -7.80 -2.52
CA THR A 49 3.31 -6.73 -1.59
C THR A 49 3.83 -5.51 -2.35
N ALA A 50 3.80 -4.34 -1.70
CA ALA A 50 4.53 -3.20 -2.20
C ALA A 50 6.02 -3.57 -2.36
N PRO A 51 6.77 -2.91 -3.28
CA PRO A 51 8.21 -3.10 -3.34
C PRO A 51 8.79 -2.78 -1.95
N GLY A 52 9.85 -3.49 -1.53
CA GLY A 52 10.37 -3.40 -0.15
C GLY A 52 10.57 -1.95 0.32
N CYS A 53 10.59 -1.70 1.64
CA CYS A 53 10.35 -0.40 2.32
C CYS A 53 10.68 0.90 1.53
N TRP A 54 11.82 0.94 0.84
CA TRP A 54 12.20 2.05 -0.03
C TRP A 54 11.27 2.33 -1.21
N GLY A 55 10.59 1.34 -1.77
CA GLY A 55 9.66 1.49 -2.89
C GLY A 55 8.59 2.55 -2.63
N PRO A 56 7.77 2.39 -1.58
CA PRO A 56 6.84 3.42 -1.16
C PRO A 56 7.51 4.74 -0.78
N MET A 57 8.66 4.70 -0.09
CA MET A 57 9.37 5.92 0.31
C MET A 57 9.90 6.74 -0.87
N ILE A 58 10.23 6.15 -2.00
CA ILE A 58 10.70 6.91 -3.18
C ILE A 58 9.59 7.18 -4.20
N THR A 59 8.44 6.51 -4.07
CA THR A 59 7.32 6.54 -5.02
C THR A 59 6.08 7.13 -4.36
N PRO A 60 5.90 8.46 -4.38
CA PRO A 60 4.86 9.14 -3.60
C PRO A 60 3.41 8.85 -4.04
N GLU A 61 3.19 8.13 -5.14
CA GLU A 61 1.87 7.58 -5.50
C GLU A 61 1.43 6.48 -4.52
N ILE A 62 2.40 5.73 -3.96
CA ILE A 62 2.17 4.80 -2.87
C ILE A 62 2.20 5.62 -1.58
N ARG A 63 1.06 5.67 -0.88
CA ARG A 63 0.86 6.71 0.13
C ARG A 63 1.53 6.36 1.44
N GLY A 64 1.51 5.10 1.88
CA GLY A 64 2.18 4.71 3.11
C GLY A 64 3.67 4.45 2.91
N GLY A 65 4.54 5.05 3.72
CA GLY A 65 5.98 4.75 3.74
C GLY A 65 6.28 3.28 4.09
N HIS A 66 5.35 2.63 4.80
CA HIS A 66 5.31 1.19 5.05
C HIS A 66 3.98 0.62 4.52
N GLU A 67 3.76 0.78 3.22
CA GLU A 67 2.51 0.37 2.59
C GLU A 67 2.26 -1.14 2.71
N VAL A 68 1.03 -1.49 3.05
CA VAL A 68 0.58 -2.87 3.14
C VAL A 68 -0.53 -3.14 2.13
N THR A 69 -0.69 -4.40 1.77
CA THR A 69 -1.84 -4.86 1.00
C THR A 69 -3.12 -4.61 1.76
N ILE A 70 -4.23 -4.43 1.04
CA ILE A 70 -5.54 -4.35 1.69
C ILE A 70 -5.83 -5.63 2.50
N PRO A 71 -6.52 -5.53 3.64
CA PRO A 71 -6.80 -6.69 4.47
C PRO A 71 -7.67 -7.73 3.75
N VAL A 72 -7.52 -8.99 4.17
CA VAL A 72 -8.35 -10.10 3.72
C VAL A 72 -9.18 -10.59 4.90
N ALA A 73 -10.49 -10.65 4.74
CA ALA A 73 -11.40 -11.25 5.70
C ALA A 73 -11.18 -12.78 5.73
N VAL A 74 -11.33 -13.38 6.90
CA VAL A 74 -11.25 -14.83 7.10
C VAL A 74 -12.64 -15.33 7.47
N GLU A 75 -13.09 -16.41 6.84
CA GLU A 75 -14.40 -17.02 7.07
C GLU A 75 -14.57 -17.35 8.56
N GLY A 76 -15.65 -16.84 9.16
CA GLY A 76 -16.03 -17.15 10.54
C GLY A 76 -15.16 -16.50 11.63
N ALA A 77 -14.16 -15.70 11.28
CA ALA A 77 -13.31 -15.02 12.26
C ALA A 77 -13.98 -13.79 12.88
N GLU A 78 -13.93 -13.66 14.20
CA GLU A 78 -14.53 -12.57 14.97
C GLU A 78 -13.47 -11.85 15.85
N PRO A 79 -13.74 -10.60 16.30
CA PRO A 79 -12.84 -9.91 17.22
C PRO A 79 -12.60 -10.70 18.51
N GLY A 80 -11.32 -10.97 18.81
CA GLY A 80 -10.91 -11.79 19.95
C GLY A 80 -10.33 -13.14 19.52
N ASP A 81 -10.62 -13.59 18.30
CA ASP A 81 -10.00 -14.78 17.73
C ASP A 81 -8.53 -14.54 17.33
N ALA A 82 -7.79 -15.63 17.19
CA ALA A 82 -6.44 -15.63 16.64
C ALA A 82 -6.44 -16.20 15.22
N ILE A 83 -5.71 -15.54 14.31
CA ILE A 83 -5.46 -16.04 12.96
C ILE A 83 -4.07 -16.67 12.91
N ALA A 84 -3.98 -17.94 12.53
CA ALA A 84 -2.73 -18.63 12.27
C ALA A 84 -2.39 -18.54 10.78
N ILE A 85 -1.25 -17.94 10.43
CA ILE A 85 -0.79 -17.81 9.05
C ILE A 85 0.43 -18.70 8.84
N PHE A 86 0.38 -19.58 7.84
CA PHE A 86 1.52 -20.38 7.41
C PHE A 86 2.06 -19.88 6.08
N ILE A 87 3.30 -19.39 6.08
CA ILE A 87 3.96 -18.91 4.87
C ILE A 87 4.39 -20.10 4.01
N LYS A 88 3.63 -20.39 2.94
CA LYS A 88 3.93 -21.50 2.01
C LYS A 88 5.08 -21.19 1.06
N ASN A 89 5.15 -19.96 0.55
CA ASN A 89 6.17 -19.54 -0.41
C ASN A 89 6.34 -18.02 -0.34
N ILE A 90 7.56 -17.57 -0.64
CA ILE A 90 7.87 -16.16 -0.94
C ILE A 90 8.65 -16.17 -2.24
N THR A 91 8.13 -15.46 -3.25
CA THR A 91 8.83 -15.25 -4.53
C THR A 91 9.32 -13.81 -4.61
N VAL A 92 10.64 -13.64 -4.66
CA VAL A 92 11.27 -12.32 -4.81
C VAL A 92 11.17 -11.89 -6.27
N THR A 93 10.49 -10.77 -6.53
CA THR A 93 10.26 -10.25 -7.89
C THR A 93 11.33 -9.24 -8.35
N SER A 94 12.17 -8.76 -7.43
CA SER A 94 13.27 -7.83 -7.71
C SER A 94 14.51 -8.18 -6.89
N LEU A 95 15.67 -8.27 -7.55
CA LEU A 95 16.97 -8.45 -6.92
C LEU A 95 17.64 -7.12 -6.52
N ALA A 96 17.02 -5.98 -6.87
CA ALA A 96 17.53 -4.68 -6.45
C ALA A 96 17.30 -4.49 -4.96
N THR A 97 18.39 -4.32 -4.21
CA THR A 97 18.34 -4.11 -2.75
C THR A 97 19.09 -2.84 -2.39
N ALA A 98 18.66 -2.20 -1.31
CA ALA A 98 19.36 -1.07 -0.73
C ALA A 98 19.14 -1.10 0.80
N SER A 99 20.19 -0.78 1.55
CA SER A 99 20.18 -0.64 3.01
C SER A 99 20.73 0.73 3.36
N GLY A 100 20.37 1.24 4.54
CA GLY A 100 20.73 2.57 4.99
C GLY A 100 19.62 3.18 5.84
N ASN A 101 19.79 4.45 6.19
CA ASN A 101 18.75 5.28 6.81
C ASN A 101 18.20 6.30 5.81
N ASP A 102 17.09 6.90 6.17
CA ASP A 102 16.42 7.90 5.35
C ASP A 102 16.78 9.32 5.74
N ARG A 103 16.86 10.18 4.72
CA ARG A 103 16.79 11.62 4.88
C ARG A 103 15.59 12.16 4.13
N ILE A 104 14.73 12.85 4.86
CA ILE A 104 13.57 13.56 4.34
C ILE A 104 14.04 14.73 3.46
N ILE A 105 13.39 14.94 2.32
CA ILE A 105 13.63 16.08 1.43
C ILE A 105 12.53 17.12 1.63
N GLU A 106 12.90 18.27 2.21
CA GLU A 106 11.97 19.37 2.45
C GLU A 106 11.26 19.83 1.16
N GLY A 107 10.01 20.27 1.32
CA GLY A 107 9.17 20.72 0.20
C GLY A 107 8.50 19.61 -0.60
N ARG A 108 8.84 18.33 -0.37
CA ARG A 108 8.27 17.17 -1.09
C ARG A 108 7.15 16.43 -0.34
N PHE A 109 6.60 17.04 0.70
CA PHE A 109 5.48 16.49 1.46
C PHE A 109 4.61 17.60 2.09
N LEU A 110 3.45 17.23 2.61
CA LEU A 110 2.51 18.09 3.34
C LEU A 110 2.28 17.52 4.75
N GLY A 111 3.02 18.04 5.74
CA GLY A 111 2.95 17.53 7.12
C GLY A 111 3.88 16.34 7.31
N ASP A 112 3.34 15.12 7.31
CA ASP A 112 4.12 13.89 7.52
C ASP A 112 4.68 13.34 6.20
N PRO A 113 6.01 13.20 6.06
CA PRO A 113 6.64 12.72 4.83
C PRO A 113 6.32 11.26 4.49
N TYR A 114 5.96 10.42 5.47
CA TYR A 114 5.64 9.01 5.24
C TYR A 114 4.24 8.77 4.71
N VAL A 115 3.35 9.76 4.74
CA VAL A 115 1.95 9.58 4.31
C VAL A 115 1.43 10.63 3.35
N ALA A 116 2.13 11.77 3.21
CA ALA A 116 1.62 12.95 2.51
C ALA A 116 2.59 13.53 1.47
N GLY A 117 3.20 12.67 0.63
CA GLY A 117 4.11 13.08 -0.43
C GLY A 117 3.47 14.03 -1.45
N LYS A 118 4.19 15.08 -1.87
CA LYS A 118 3.77 16.04 -2.90
C LYS A 118 4.90 16.38 -3.86
N CYS A 119 4.54 16.75 -5.09
CA CYS A 119 5.52 17.28 -6.03
C CYS A 119 6.01 18.67 -5.57
N PRO A 120 7.33 18.91 -5.48
CA PRO A 120 7.86 20.19 -5.02
C PRO A 120 7.63 21.33 -6.02
N GLN A 121 7.36 21.02 -7.29
CA GLN A 121 7.24 22.03 -8.35
C GLN A 121 5.78 22.35 -8.67
N CYS A 122 4.95 21.34 -8.98
CA CYS A 122 3.55 21.57 -9.36
C CYS A 122 2.55 21.38 -8.20
N GLY A 123 3.03 20.97 -7.01
CA GLY A 123 2.19 20.82 -5.82
C GLY A 123 1.24 19.62 -5.83
N THR A 124 1.20 18.83 -6.91
CA THR A 124 0.34 17.63 -6.98
C THR A 124 0.63 16.71 -5.79
N LEU A 125 -0.39 16.42 -4.99
CA LEU A 125 -0.34 15.47 -3.88
C LEU A 125 -0.42 14.04 -4.44
N TYR A 126 0.37 13.13 -3.87
CA TYR A 126 0.51 11.75 -4.33
C TYR A 126 0.74 11.63 -5.84
N PRO A 127 1.73 12.37 -6.39
CA PRO A 127 1.87 12.45 -7.83
C PRO A 127 2.19 11.06 -8.40
N LYS A 128 1.48 10.68 -9.47
CA LYS A 128 1.93 9.59 -10.34
C LYS A 128 3.36 9.84 -10.77
N THR A 129 4.16 8.77 -10.84
CA THR A 129 5.57 8.89 -11.21
C THR A 129 5.93 8.06 -12.42
N VAL A 130 7.00 8.46 -13.09
CA VAL A 130 7.63 7.74 -14.18
C VAL A 130 9.12 7.65 -13.91
N ILE A 131 9.74 6.57 -14.38
CA ILE A 131 11.19 6.38 -14.28
C ILE A 131 11.84 7.07 -15.49
N LYS A 132 12.79 7.98 -15.23
CA LYS A 132 13.61 8.63 -16.26
C LYS A 132 15.10 8.50 -15.91
N GLY A 133 15.81 7.69 -16.69
CA GLY A 133 17.23 7.41 -16.48
C GLY A 133 17.46 6.38 -15.37
N ILE A 134 18.66 6.42 -14.79
CA ILE A 134 19.09 5.52 -13.71
C ILE A 134 19.63 6.34 -12.53
N GLY A 135 19.62 5.76 -11.33
CA GLY A 135 20.16 6.36 -10.11
C GLY A 135 19.11 7.07 -9.23
N PRO A 136 19.56 7.74 -8.14
CA PRO A 136 18.66 8.20 -7.07
C PRO A 136 17.59 9.20 -7.50
N GLN A 137 17.85 9.97 -8.57
CA GLN A 137 16.93 10.99 -9.07
C GLN A 137 16.04 10.48 -10.21
N ALA A 138 15.96 9.17 -10.45
CA ALA A 138 15.25 8.64 -11.61
C ALA A 138 13.72 8.71 -11.49
N VAL A 139 13.18 8.79 -10.27
CA VAL A 139 11.72 8.87 -10.05
C VAL A 139 11.24 10.30 -10.26
N ARG A 140 10.50 10.53 -11.35
CA ARG A 140 10.03 11.85 -11.76
C ARG A 140 8.50 11.95 -11.71
N CYS A 141 8.00 13.12 -11.34
CA CYS A 141 6.59 13.44 -11.41
C CYS A 141 6.10 13.33 -12.86
N ALA A 142 5.06 12.53 -13.09
CA ALA A 142 4.50 12.35 -14.43
C ALA A 142 3.89 13.64 -14.99
N ASN A 143 3.46 14.56 -14.11
CA ASN A 143 2.81 15.82 -14.49
C ASN A 143 3.82 16.89 -14.97
N CYS A 144 4.93 17.12 -14.25
CA CYS A 144 5.85 18.22 -14.54
C CYS A 144 7.32 17.82 -14.71
N GLY A 145 7.66 16.54 -14.55
CA GLY A 145 9.03 16.03 -14.72
C GLY A 145 10.00 16.31 -13.58
N ALA A 146 9.59 17.03 -12.53
CA ALA A 146 10.41 17.25 -11.34
C ALA A 146 10.75 15.93 -10.65
N GLU A 147 11.87 15.89 -9.91
CA GLU A 147 12.17 14.76 -9.03
C GLU A 147 11.11 14.66 -7.93
N ALA A 148 10.55 13.46 -7.76
CA ALA A 148 9.35 13.27 -6.96
C ALA A 148 9.60 12.57 -5.62
N SER A 149 10.73 11.87 -5.44
CA SER A 149 10.99 11.07 -4.25
C SER A 149 11.03 11.92 -2.97
N PRO A 150 10.16 11.67 -1.97
CA PRO A 150 10.16 12.41 -0.71
C PRO A 150 11.39 12.13 0.16
N PHE A 151 12.02 10.97 0.00
CA PHE A 151 13.18 10.53 0.76
C PHE A 151 14.40 10.28 -0.13
N THR A 152 15.58 10.38 0.47
CA THR A 152 16.84 9.92 -0.11
C THR A 152 17.61 9.05 0.86
N PHE A 153 18.56 8.28 0.33
CA PHE A 153 19.44 7.43 1.11
C PHE A 153 20.55 8.24 1.79
N THR A 154 20.90 7.82 3.00
CA THR A 154 22.09 8.25 3.74
C THR A 154 22.74 7.03 4.42
N ASN A 155 24.01 7.19 4.78
CA ASN A 155 24.84 6.21 5.50
C ASN A 155 25.47 6.88 6.72
#